data_AF-K8GFA0-F1
#
_entry.id   AF-K8GFA0-F1
#
_cell.length_a   1.000
_cell.length_b   1.000
_cell.length_c   1.000
_cell.angle_alpha   90.00
_cell.angle_beta   90.00
_cell.angle_gamma   90.00
#
_symmetry.space_group_name_H-M   'P 1'
#
loop_
_entity.id
_entity.type
_entity.pdbx_description
1 polymer ?
#
loop_
_entity_poly.entity_id
_entity_poly.type
_entity_poly.pdbx_seq_one_letter_code
_entity_poly.pdbx_strand_id
1 'polypeptide(L)'
;MVQYRNRGMGVKYMLAGGSVVAALGLVADLNGLLPKSMPAKDICQEVIEPKSVLSRDVLAKLLAIPEGSNREQLRQVMRSPYCRLPNIQVRSGATAEREAYPLAFDPQTWLIVLYEGEFYAGYSFSFRR
;
A
#
# COMPACT_ATOMS: atom_id res chain seq x y z
N MET A 1 54.85 -73.58 8.89
CA MET A 1 53.59 -74.15 9.39
C MET A 1 52.80 -73.09 10.13
N VAL A 2 51.56 -72.90 9.70
CA VAL A 2 50.35 -72.49 10.46
C VAL A 2 50.32 -71.14 11.20
N GLN A 3 49.43 -70.28 10.69
CA GLN A 3 48.81 -69.07 11.26
C GLN A 3 48.25 -69.23 12.67
N TYR A 4 48.12 -68.12 13.40
CA TYR A 4 46.83 -67.73 13.99
C TYR A 4 46.67 -66.20 14.00
N ARG A 5 45.48 -65.75 13.59
CA ARG A 5 45.06 -64.37 13.37
C ARG A 5 44.03 -63.97 14.43
N ASN A 6 44.17 -62.79 15.06
CA ASN A 6 43.08 -61.85 15.40
C ASN A 6 43.67 -60.61 16.10
N ARG A 7 43.63 -59.41 15.50
CA ARG A 7 42.53 -58.41 15.48
C ARG A 7 42.15 -57.85 16.86
N GLY A 8 42.72 -56.69 17.19
CA GLY A 8 42.11 -55.68 18.06
C GLY A 8 41.82 -54.43 17.23
N MET A 9 40.55 -54.06 17.11
CA MET A 9 40.06 -52.92 16.35
C MET A 9 40.45 -51.59 17.00
N GLY A 10 41.11 -50.72 16.25
CA GLY A 10 41.33 -49.33 16.63
C GLY A 10 40.01 -48.56 16.65
N VAL A 11 39.75 -47.87 17.75
CA VAL A 11 38.60 -46.99 17.95
C VAL A 11 38.69 -45.84 16.95
N LYS A 12 37.87 -45.89 15.90
CA LYS A 12 37.61 -44.76 15.02
C LYS A 12 36.59 -43.86 15.72
N TYR A 13 37.09 -42.83 16.39
CA TYR A 13 36.24 -41.73 16.81
C TYR A 13 35.81 -40.90 15.59
N MET A 14 34.64 -40.30 15.79
CA MET A 14 34.09 -39.12 15.15
C MET A 14 33.13 -39.31 13.98
N LEU A 15 32.03 -38.54 14.13
CA LEU A 15 31.03 -38.12 13.15
C LEU A 15 29.84 -39.04 12.94
N ALA A 16 28.83 -38.88 13.80
CA ALA A 16 27.42 -38.85 13.37
C ALA A 16 26.55 -38.33 14.53
N GLY A 17 26.70 -37.05 14.87
CA GLY A 17 25.89 -36.42 15.91
C GLY A 17 25.82 -34.93 15.66
N GLY A 18 24.89 -34.50 14.81
CA GLY A 18 24.62 -33.08 14.64
C GLY A 18 24.12 -32.74 13.25
N SER A 19 22.80 -32.64 13.10
CA SER A 19 22.15 -31.62 12.25
C SER A 19 20.64 -31.79 12.35
N VAL A 20 20.03 -31.23 13.40
CA VAL A 20 18.60 -30.88 13.38
C VAL A 20 18.43 -29.48 13.96
N VAL A 21 19.14 -28.48 13.41
CA VAL A 21 18.79 -27.06 13.62
C VAL A 21 19.25 -26.25 12.38
N ALA A 22 18.59 -26.44 11.25
CA ALA A 22 18.76 -25.53 10.10
C ALA A 22 17.43 -25.06 9.50
N ALA A 23 16.28 -25.51 10.02
CA ALA A 23 14.97 -25.21 9.44
C ALA A 23 14.21 -24.06 10.14
N LEU A 24 14.62 -23.62 11.34
CA LEU A 24 13.87 -22.60 12.09
C LEU A 24 14.35 -21.15 11.84
N GLY A 25 15.46 -20.94 11.13
CA GLY A 25 15.97 -19.61 10.82
C GLY A 25 15.33 -18.93 9.60
N LEU A 26 14.64 -19.68 8.74
CA LEU A 26 14.12 -19.19 7.46
C LEU A 26 12.74 -18.50 7.54
N VAL A 27 12.08 -18.53 8.70
CA VAL A 27 10.74 -17.95 8.87
C VAL A 27 10.78 -16.47 9.29
N ALA A 28 11.95 -15.95 9.64
CA ALA A 28 12.07 -14.60 10.19
C ALA A 28 12.15 -13.48 9.12
N ASP A 29 12.35 -13.80 7.84
CA ASP A 29 12.66 -12.79 6.80
C ASP A 29 11.82 -12.93 5.51
N LEU A 30 10.57 -13.39 5.65
CA LEU A 30 9.62 -13.41 4.52
C LEU A 30 9.01 -12.03 4.23
N ASN A 31 9.09 -11.09 5.17
CA ASN A 31 8.56 -9.72 4.99
C ASN A 31 9.35 -8.89 3.97
N GLY A 32 10.60 -9.26 3.66
CA GLY A 32 11.43 -8.58 2.65
C GLY A 32 11.22 -9.06 1.21
N LEU A 33 10.62 -10.24 1.02
CA LEU A 33 10.44 -10.89 -0.28
C LEU A 33 9.11 -10.57 -0.96
N LEU A 34 8.17 -9.96 -0.24
CA LEU A 34 6.92 -9.50 -0.84
C LEU A 34 7.18 -8.19 -1.61
N PRO A 35 6.74 -8.07 -2.87
CA PRO A 35 6.86 -6.82 -3.59
C PRO A 35 6.16 -5.72 -2.79
N LYS A 36 6.92 -4.72 -2.32
CA LYS A 36 6.34 -3.50 -1.76
C LYS A 36 5.38 -2.95 -2.81
N SER A 37 4.11 -2.87 -2.46
CA SER A 37 3.08 -2.27 -3.31
C SER A 37 3.60 -0.91 -3.79
N MET A 38 3.84 -0.77 -5.09
CA MET A 38 4.31 0.49 -5.64
C MET A 38 3.24 1.55 -5.36
N PRO A 39 3.61 2.77 -4.95
CA PRO A 39 2.63 3.82 -4.75
C PRO A 39 1.84 4.02 -6.05
N ALA A 40 0.52 3.92 -5.97
CA ALA A 40 -0.33 4.12 -7.14
C ALA A 40 -0.12 5.54 -7.66
N LYS A 41 0.23 5.64 -8.94
CA LYS A 41 0.46 6.94 -9.59
C LYS A 41 -0.83 7.73 -9.66
N ASP A 42 -0.72 9.05 -9.55
CA ASP A 42 -1.82 10.00 -9.70
C ASP A 42 -2.11 10.26 -11.18
N ILE A 43 -2.39 9.18 -11.91
CA ILE A 43 -2.77 9.19 -13.32
C ILE A 43 -4.26 8.92 -13.40
N CYS A 44 -5.00 9.75 -14.13
CA CYS A 44 -6.42 9.53 -14.34
C CYS A 44 -6.67 8.19 -15.06
N GLN A 45 -7.50 7.34 -14.46
CA GLN A 45 -8.04 6.16 -15.13
C GLN A 45 -9.25 6.51 -15.98
N GLU A 46 -10.07 7.44 -15.49
CA GLU A 46 -11.29 7.87 -16.16
C GLU A 46 -11.51 9.36 -15.89
N VAL A 47 -11.64 10.15 -16.96
CA VAL A 47 -11.99 11.57 -16.88
C VAL A 47 -13.51 11.68 -16.76
N ILE A 48 -13.99 12.35 -15.72
CA ILE A 48 -15.41 12.52 -15.43
C ILE A 48 -15.90 13.88 -15.94
N GLU A 49 -15.28 14.96 -15.47
CA GLU A 49 -15.64 16.32 -15.88
C GLU A 49 -14.38 17.14 -16.19
N PRO A 50 -13.98 17.26 -17.48
CA PRO A 50 -12.70 17.85 -17.88
C PRO A 50 -12.48 19.31 -17.43
N LYS A 51 -13.57 20.04 -17.16
CA LYS A 51 -13.55 21.45 -16.75
C LYS A 51 -13.72 21.63 -15.24
N SER A 52 -13.80 20.53 -14.48
CA SER A 52 -13.94 20.62 -13.04
C SER A 52 -12.68 21.17 -12.39
N VAL A 53 -12.86 22.20 -11.58
CA VAL A 53 -11.81 22.83 -10.78
C VAL A 53 -12.36 23.19 -9.41
N LEU A 54 -11.50 23.12 -8.38
CA LEU A 54 -11.85 23.42 -7.00
C LEU A 54 -11.44 24.87 -6.65
N SER A 55 -12.41 25.69 -6.24
CA SER A 55 -12.12 27.04 -5.75
C SER A 55 -11.58 27.02 -4.32
N ARG A 56 -10.97 28.13 -3.89
CA ARG A 56 -10.52 28.31 -2.49
C ARG A 56 -11.66 28.17 -1.50
N ASP A 57 -12.83 28.73 -1.82
CA ASP A 57 -13.99 28.70 -0.93
C ASP A 57 -14.52 27.27 -0.73
N VAL A 58 -14.57 26.47 -1.81
CA VAL A 58 -15.00 25.07 -1.70
C VAL A 58 -13.95 24.24 -0.96
N LEU A 59 -12.66 24.47 -1.22
CA LEU A 59 -11.59 23.81 -0.46
C LEU A 59 -11.70 24.12 1.03
N ALA A 60 -11.87 25.39 1.41
CA ALA A 60 -12.03 25.79 2.82
C ALA A 60 -13.23 25.10 3.49
N LYS A 61 -14.36 24.96 2.78
CA LYS A 61 -15.54 24.22 3.26
C LYS A 61 -15.24 22.74 3.45
N LEU A 62 -14.53 22.12 2.50
CA LEU A 62 -14.14 20.71 2.61
C LEU A 62 -13.26 20.47 3.83
N LEU A 63 -12.30 21.36 4.12
CA LEU A 63 -11.40 21.23 5.27
C LEU A 63 -12.13 21.26 6.63
N ALA A 64 -13.37 21.74 6.66
CA ALA A 64 -14.22 21.72 7.84
C ALA A 64 -15.07 20.44 7.97
N ILE A 65 -15.07 19.56 6.95
CA ILE A 65 -15.82 18.30 6.98
C ILE A 65 -14.95 17.22 7.64
N PRO A 66 -15.44 16.58 8.71
CA PRO A 66 -14.67 15.54 9.39
C PRO A 66 -14.58 14.27 8.54
N GLU A 67 -13.45 13.56 8.67
CA GLU A 67 -13.33 12.18 8.19
C GLU A 67 -14.45 11.30 8.79
N GLY A 68 -14.92 10.32 8.01
CA GLY A 68 -16.08 9.50 8.35
C GLY A 68 -17.43 10.11 7.96
N SER A 69 -17.48 11.36 7.48
CA SER A 69 -18.68 11.93 6.87
C SER A 69 -19.12 11.13 5.64
N ASN A 70 -20.43 11.14 5.36
CA ASN A 70 -20.97 10.43 4.20
C ASN A 70 -20.52 11.08 2.88
N ARG A 71 -20.23 10.26 1.86
CA ARG A 71 -19.82 10.67 0.52
C ARG A 71 -20.79 11.69 -0.10
N GLU A 72 -22.10 11.48 0.05
CA GLU A 72 -23.13 12.37 -0.49
C GLU A 72 -23.10 13.76 0.14
N GLN A 73 -22.80 13.86 1.44
CA GLN A 73 -22.59 15.14 2.10
C GLN A 73 -21.40 15.89 1.48
N LEU A 74 -20.31 15.17 1.19
CA LEU A 74 -19.17 15.72 0.48
C LEU A 74 -19.56 16.18 -0.93
N ARG A 75 -20.37 15.41 -1.66
CA ARG A 75 -20.85 15.73 -3.01
C ARG A 75 -21.80 16.93 -3.09
N GLN A 76 -22.44 17.30 -1.99
CA GLN A 76 -23.24 18.54 -1.96
C GLN A 76 -22.35 19.79 -1.92
N VAL A 77 -21.17 19.67 -1.29
CA VAL A 77 -20.20 20.76 -1.18
C VAL A 77 -19.26 20.78 -2.39
N MET A 78 -18.81 19.60 -2.79
CA MET A 78 -17.91 19.36 -3.90
C MET A 78 -18.68 19.02 -5.16
N ARG A 79 -18.42 19.73 -6.26
CA ARG A 79 -18.95 19.35 -7.59
C ARG A 79 -18.36 18.02 -8.07
N SER A 80 -18.69 17.62 -9.31
CA SER A 80 -18.07 16.46 -9.97
C SER A 80 -16.53 16.55 -9.93
N PRO A 81 -15.81 15.43 -9.83
CA PRO A 81 -14.35 15.44 -9.92
C PRO A 81 -13.90 15.66 -11.35
N TYR A 82 -12.64 16.05 -11.53
CA TYR A 82 -12.01 16.03 -12.83
C TYR A 82 -11.89 14.59 -13.34
N CYS A 83 -11.34 13.70 -12.51
CA CYS A 83 -11.13 12.31 -12.87
C CYS A 83 -11.13 11.36 -11.67
N ARG A 84 -11.34 10.07 -11.94
CA ARG A 84 -11.06 8.98 -11.00
C ARG A 84 -9.61 8.49 -11.17
N LEU A 85 -8.94 8.28 -10.04
CA LEU A 85 -7.59 7.73 -9.96
C LEU A 85 -7.64 6.23 -9.61
N PRO A 86 -6.55 5.47 -9.79
CA PRO A 86 -6.47 4.09 -9.35
C PRO A 86 -6.74 3.98 -7.85
N ASN A 87 -7.59 3.03 -7.48
CA ASN A 87 -7.82 2.70 -6.08
C ASN A 87 -6.51 2.28 -5.39
N ILE A 88 -6.41 2.56 -4.10
CA ILE A 88 -5.25 2.17 -3.28
C ILE A 88 -5.67 1.37 -2.07
N GLN A 89 -4.76 0.55 -1.55
CA GLN A 89 -4.92 -0.02 -0.22
C GLN A 89 -4.31 0.95 0.79
N VAL A 90 -5.15 1.51 1.67
CA VAL A 90 -4.72 2.44 2.72
C VAL A 90 -4.30 1.71 4.00
N ARG A 91 -4.88 0.53 4.24
CA ARG A 91 -4.53 -0.43 5.32
C ARG A 91 -4.98 -1.84 4.89
N SER A 92 -4.55 -2.88 5.61
CA SER A 92 -4.91 -4.26 5.31
C SER A 92 -6.43 -4.43 5.16
N GLY A 93 -6.89 -4.67 3.94
CA GLY A 93 -8.29 -4.91 3.61
C GLY A 93 -9.14 -3.67 3.30
N ALA A 94 -8.63 -2.45 3.47
CA ALA A 94 -9.37 -1.23 3.14
C ALA A 94 -8.89 -0.67 1.79
N THR A 95 -9.79 -0.74 0.81
CA THR A 95 -9.60 -0.13 -0.52
C THR A 95 -10.19 1.27 -0.52
N ALA A 96 -9.36 2.26 -0.82
CA ALA A 96 -9.80 3.64 -0.99
C ALA A 96 -10.02 3.95 -2.47
N GLU A 97 -11.22 4.43 -2.79
CA GLU A 97 -11.54 5.12 -4.03
C GLU A 97 -10.94 6.53 -4.02
N ARG A 98 -10.49 7.00 -5.18
CA ARG A 98 -9.74 8.26 -5.28
C ARG A 98 -10.26 9.14 -6.40
N GLU A 99 -10.50 10.39 -6.06
CA GLU A 99 -11.00 11.40 -6.99
C GLU A 99 -10.10 12.62 -7.00
N ALA A 100 -9.75 13.11 -8.19
CA ALA A 100 -8.89 14.27 -8.37
C ALA A 100 -9.68 15.54 -8.67
N TYR A 101 -9.30 16.63 -8.01
CA TYR A 101 -9.85 17.96 -8.17
C TYR A 101 -8.71 18.97 -8.36
N PRO A 102 -8.43 19.41 -9.59
CA PRO A 102 -7.45 20.46 -9.86
C PRO A 102 -7.82 21.75 -9.13
N LEU A 103 -6.85 22.41 -8.49
CA LEU A 103 -7.11 23.67 -7.81
C LEU A 103 -7.22 24.81 -8.84
N ALA A 104 -8.30 25.59 -8.77
CA ALA A 104 -8.52 26.69 -9.71
C ALA A 104 -7.44 27.78 -9.61
N PHE A 105 -6.84 27.94 -8.44
CA PHE A 105 -5.82 28.95 -8.14
C PHE A 105 -4.38 28.43 -8.25
N ASP A 106 -4.21 27.12 -8.46
CA ASP A 106 -2.92 26.48 -8.72
C ASP A 106 -3.15 25.19 -9.53
N PRO A 107 -3.27 25.29 -10.87
CA PRO A 107 -3.66 24.15 -11.71
C PRO A 107 -2.64 22.99 -11.72
N GLN A 108 -1.42 23.22 -11.24
CA GLN A 108 -0.39 22.18 -11.08
C GLN A 108 -0.57 21.38 -9.78
N THR A 109 -1.45 21.82 -8.89
CA THR A 109 -1.77 21.11 -7.66
C THR A 109 -3.18 20.52 -7.74
N TRP A 110 -3.28 19.22 -7.46
CA TRP A 110 -4.55 18.52 -7.36
C TRP A 110 -4.84 18.19 -5.91
N LEU A 111 -6.09 18.42 -5.50
CA LEU A 111 -6.63 17.80 -4.31
C LEU A 111 -7.12 16.40 -4.67
N ILE A 112 -6.63 15.38 -3.97
CA ILE A 112 -7.09 14.00 -4.08
C ILE A 112 -7.96 13.71 -2.88
N VAL A 113 -9.22 13.39 -3.12
CA VAL A 113 -10.17 12.96 -2.09
C VAL A 113 -10.21 11.44 -2.04
N LEU A 114 -10.19 10.89 -0.84
CA LEU A 114 -10.25 9.45 -0.59
C LEU A 114 -11.61 9.05 -0.01
N TYR A 115 -12.15 7.93 -0.47
CA TYR A 115 -13.37 7.33 0.09
C TYR A 115 -13.16 5.86 0.41
N GLU A 116 -13.63 5.41 1.56
CA GLU A 116 -13.78 3.99 1.91
C GLU A 116 -15.28 3.65 1.81
N GLY A 117 -15.71 3.17 0.63
CA GLY A 117 -17.13 2.95 0.32
C GLY A 117 -17.93 4.25 0.35
N GLU A 118 -18.92 4.31 1.24
CA GLU A 118 -19.82 5.47 1.38
C GLU A 118 -19.26 6.58 2.27
N PHE A 119 -18.03 6.44 2.78
CA PHE A 119 -17.47 7.34 3.77
C PHE A 119 -16.24 8.08 3.24
N TYR A 120 -16.17 9.37 3.55
CA TYR A 120 -15.01 10.20 3.33
C TYR A 120 -13.86 9.76 4.23
N ALA A 121 -12.72 9.43 3.64
CA ALA A 121 -11.55 8.90 4.34
C ALA A 121 -10.38 9.91 4.42
N GLY A 122 -10.61 11.15 3.99
CA GLY A 122 -9.61 12.22 4.03
C GLY A 122 -9.16 12.69 2.65
N TYR A 123 -8.08 13.45 2.61
CA TYR A 123 -7.55 14.07 1.40
C TYR A 123 -6.03 14.14 1.39
N SER A 124 -5.45 14.32 0.21
CA SER A 124 -4.03 14.63 0.02
C SER A 124 -3.83 15.62 -1.13
N PHE A 125 -2.66 16.25 -1.18
CA PHE A 125 -2.26 17.09 -2.30
C PHE A 125 -1.28 16.35 -3.20
N SER A 126 -1.52 16.41 -4.51
CA SER A 126 -0.62 15.94 -5.53
C SER A 126 -0.06 17.13 -6.30
N PHE A 127 1.26 17.26 -6.29
CA PHE A 127 1.98 18.34 -6.95
C PHE A 127 2.53 17.83 -8.27
N ARG A 128 1.99 18.32 -9.38
CA ARG A 128 2.44 17.98 -10.73
C ARG A 128 3.61 18.90 -11.09
N ARG A 129 4.72 18.30 -11.49
CA ARG A 129 5.91 18.99 -12.00
C ARG A 129 6.13 18.62 -13.46
#